data_AF-A0A135VB78-F1
#
_entry.id   AF-A0A135VB78-F1
#
_cell.length_a   1.000
_cell.length_b   1.000
_cell.length_c   1.000
_cell.angle_alpha   90.00
_cell.angle_beta   90.00
_cell.angle_gamma   90.00
#
_symmetry.space_group_name_H-M   'P 1'
#
loop_
_entity.id
_entity.type
_entity.pdbx_description
1 polymer ?
#
loop_
_entity_poly.entity_id
_entity_poly.type
_entity_poly.pdbx_seq_one_letter_code
_entity_poly.pdbx_strand_id
1 'polypeptide(L)'
;MAASRRWQFKICLIGDGYVGKTSIRRKYLGQGFRSNYIPSLGVDFAQKTVTYNGDDVRLVIWDIAGQPQFQSLRKRYYEGCSGLILAYSVVDRESFDNASKWLVEAKGFMEDFPALIIVGNKIDLRSYHPKENIITYEEGLEFTKKFSERLNTPAIFIETSALTGENIDRAFDKLTRLMINPEDYQTITTMHEVRVGTAEQSQPSASSSLTPTISSSQPVIEMPSVEESVIAQEDEVALTMTHLIELRGKLKKAEEEFRDYSLEVETKLLTLRNTVHVKKIMYEHLREQLTQTRQEWADAYDQHVKLDQEKKQEIEKRLAHIAKIRDQIDEIETSIKKQVSKLDLGKSMDQL
;
A
#
# COMPACT_ATOMS: atom_id res chain seq x y z
N MET A 1 20.78 34.85 -9.76
CA MET A 1 19.90 33.97 -8.97
C MET A 1 20.30 32.55 -9.26
N ALA A 2 20.67 31.76 -8.26
CA ALA A 2 20.95 30.34 -8.47
C ALA A 2 19.67 29.64 -8.96
N ALA A 3 19.78 28.79 -9.99
CA ALA A 3 18.64 28.03 -10.48
C ALA A 3 18.12 27.11 -9.36
N SER A 4 16.87 27.29 -8.95
CA SER A 4 16.22 26.38 -7.98
C SER A 4 16.21 24.97 -8.57
N ARG A 5 16.77 24.01 -7.84
CA ARG A 5 16.77 22.61 -8.26
C ARG A 5 15.38 22.04 -8.00
N ARG A 6 14.76 21.50 -9.05
CA ARG A 6 13.48 20.80 -8.93
C ARG A 6 13.74 19.32 -8.71
N TRP A 7 13.35 18.82 -7.55
CA TRP A 7 13.45 17.41 -7.21
C TRP A 7 12.10 16.73 -7.42
N GLN A 8 12.10 15.50 -7.92
CA GLN A 8 10.92 14.66 -7.97
C GLN A 8 11.25 13.27 -7.43
N PHE A 9 10.57 12.88 -6.36
CA PHE A 9 10.78 11.58 -5.71
C PHE A 9 9.51 10.75 -5.70
N LYS A 10 9.68 9.47 -5.99
CA LYS A 10 8.61 8.47 -5.90
C LYS A 10 8.71 7.74 -4.56
N ILE A 11 7.68 7.85 -3.73
CA ILE A 11 7.59 7.18 -2.42
C ILE A 11 6.55 6.07 -2.52
N CYS A 12 6.86 4.89 -2.00
CA CYS A 12 5.99 3.74 -2.05
C CYS A 12 5.65 3.26 -0.63
N LEU A 13 4.35 3.16 -0.32
CA LEU A 13 3.85 2.68 0.96
C LEU A 13 3.62 1.16 0.90
N ILE A 14 4.26 0.41 1.80
CA ILE A 14 4.19 -1.05 1.88
C ILE A 14 3.82 -1.54 3.28
N GLY A 15 3.38 -2.79 3.37
CA GLY A 15 2.92 -3.41 4.61
C GLY A 15 1.55 -4.06 4.47
N ASP A 16 1.13 -4.79 5.49
CA ASP A 16 -0.11 -5.56 5.48
C ASP A 16 -1.37 -4.71 5.27
N GLY A 17 -2.47 -5.35 4.87
CA GLY A 17 -3.78 -4.71 4.90
C GLY A 17 -4.09 -4.13 6.28
N TYR A 18 -4.97 -3.13 6.36
CA TYR A 18 -5.51 -2.62 7.64
C TYR A 18 -4.51 -1.93 8.60
N VAL A 19 -3.20 -1.93 8.32
CA VAL A 19 -2.19 -1.24 9.16
C VAL A 19 -2.29 0.29 9.13
N GLY A 20 -2.94 0.86 8.09
CA GLY A 20 -3.23 2.30 8.01
C GLY A 20 -2.41 3.09 6.98
N LYS A 21 -1.79 2.46 5.97
CA LYS A 21 -1.06 3.12 4.87
C LYS A 21 -1.84 4.26 4.21
N THR A 22 -3.08 3.98 3.78
CA THR A 22 -3.97 4.98 3.20
C THR A 22 -4.24 6.13 4.17
N SER A 23 -4.43 5.84 5.46
CA SER A 23 -4.66 6.86 6.49
C SER A 23 -3.44 7.73 6.72
N ILE A 24 -2.23 7.15 6.75
CA ILE A 24 -0.95 7.86 6.85
C ILE A 24 -0.84 8.85 5.67
N ARG A 25 -1.06 8.37 4.44
CA ARG A 25 -1.02 9.21 3.23
C ARG A 25 -2.03 10.35 3.30
N ARG A 26 -3.31 10.05 3.58
CA ARG A 26 -4.37 11.06 3.65
C ARG A 26 -4.09 12.11 4.71
N LYS A 27 -3.61 11.69 5.88
CA LYS A 27 -3.24 12.60 6.97
C LYS A 27 -2.10 13.52 6.56
N TYR A 28 -1.06 12.97 5.92
CA TYR A 28 0.04 13.77 5.39
C TYR A 28 -0.41 14.78 4.33
N LEU A 29 -1.40 14.44 3.51
CA LEU A 29 -1.97 15.35 2.50
C LEU A 29 -2.97 16.36 3.07
N GLY A 30 -3.25 16.35 4.38
CA GLY A 30 -4.26 17.22 4.99
C GLY A 30 -5.71 16.85 4.65
N GLN A 31 -5.96 15.67 4.08
CA GLN A 31 -7.28 15.22 3.60
C GLN A 31 -8.21 14.64 4.69
N GLY A 32 -7.87 14.88 5.97
CA GLY A 32 -8.58 14.37 7.14
C GLY A 32 -8.46 12.85 7.35
N PHE A 33 -8.85 12.40 8.54
CA PHE A 33 -8.96 10.97 8.88
C PHE A 33 -10.39 10.48 8.59
N ARG A 34 -10.52 9.24 8.08
CA ARG A 34 -11.83 8.57 7.93
C ARG A 34 -11.88 7.38 8.88
N SER A 35 -12.86 7.38 9.79
CA SER A 35 -13.14 6.26 10.70
C SER A 35 -13.68 5.03 9.97
N ASN A 36 -14.42 5.24 8.88
CA ASN A 36 -14.96 4.16 8.06
C ASN A 36 -13.87 3.60 7.15
N TYR A 37 -13.42 2.38 7.47
CA TYR A 37 -12.41 1.67 6.69
C TYR A 37 -12.97 1.23 5.33
N ILE A 38 -12.27 1.59 4.26
CA ILE A 38 -12.48 1.07 2.90
C ILE A 38 -11.12 0.51 2.47
N PRO A 39 -10.99 -0.81 2.24
CA PRO A 39 -9.74 -1.38 1.76
C PRO A 39 -9.28 -0.68 0.48
N SER A 40 -7.99 -0.38 0.37
CA SER A 40 -7.41 0.19 -0.85
C SER A 40 -7.57 -0.82 -1.99
N LEU A 41 -8.33 -0.45 -3.02
CA LEU A 41 -8.61 -1.30 -4.17
C LEU A 41 -7.60 -0.95 -5.27
N GLY A 42 -6.65 -1.84 -5.50
CA GLY A 42 -5.56 -1.56 -6.44
C GLY A 42 -4.55 -0.56 -5.87
N VAL A 43 -4.09 0.36 -6.71
CA VAL A 43 -3.04 1.33 -6.38
C VAL A 43 -3.53 2.74 -6.61
N ASP A 44 -3.31 3.60 -5.63
CA ASP A 44 -3.74 4.98 -5.64
C ASP A 44 -2.52 5.88 -5.42
N PHE A 45 -2.42 6.99 -6.15
CA PHE A 45 -1.26 7.89 -6.07
C PHE A 45 -1.70 9.31 -5.74
N ALA A 46 -0.86 10.00 -4.98
CA ALA A 46 -1.08 11.39 -4.64
C ALA A 46 0.23 12.16 -4.77
N GLN A 47 0.12 13.46 -4.98
CA GLN A 47 1.27 14.32 -5.11
C GLN A 47 1.22 15.46 -4.09
N LYS A 48 2.36 15.72 -3.46
CA LYS A 48 2.57 16.88 -2.59
C LYS A 48 3.89 17.55 -2.93
N THR A 49 3.88 18.86 -3.09
CA THR A 49 5.12 19.64 -3.20
C THR A 49 5.49 20.15 -1.81
N VAL A 50 6.73 19.94 -1.39
CA VAL A 50 7.30 20.46 -0.15
C VAL A 50 8.55 21.27 -0.47
N THR A 51 8.88 22.24 0.36
CA THR A 51 10.09 23.04 0.19
C THR A 51 11.19 22.53 1.12
N TYR A 52 12.35 22.21 0.57
CA TYR A 52 13.54 21.79 1.33
C TYR A 52 14.73 22.70 0.98
N ASN A 53 15.32 23.37 1.98
CA ASN A 53 16.44 24.32 1.78
C ASN A 53 16.18 25.38 0.70
N GLY A 54 14.93 25.79 0.51
CA GLY A 54 14.52 26.77 -0.52
C GLY A 54 14.28 26.18 -1.91
N ASP A 55 14.47 24.87 -2.11
CA ASP A 55 14.14 24.14 -3.33
C ASP A 55 12.78 23.46 -3.24
N ASP A 56 12.03 23.46 -4.34
CA ASP A 56 10.75 22.76 -4.44
C ASP A 56 10.98 21.27 -4.75
N VAL A 57 10.48 20.42 -3.86
CA VAL A 57 10.57 18.96 -3.92
C VAL A 57 9.18 18.38 -4.14
N ARG A 58 8.97 17.74 -5.29
CA ARG A 58 7.73 17.07 -5.64
C ARG A 58 7.76 15.62 -5.17
N LEU A 59 6.92 15.28 -4.20
CA LEU A 59 6.74 13.91 -3.72
C LEU A 59 5.53 13.27 -4.39
N VAL A 60 5.74 12.13 -5.04
CA VAL A 60 4.67 11.28 -5.60
C VAL A 60 4.54 10.05 -4.72
N ILE A 61 3.46 9.97 -3.96
CA ILE A 61 3.22 8.95 -2.93
C ILE A 61 2.26 7.90 -3.49
N TRP A 62 2.75 6.67 -3.59
CA TRP A 62 2.04 5.50 -4.05
C TRP A 62 1.52 4.69 -2.86
N ASP A 63 0.21 4.57 -2.73
CA ASP A 63 -0.49 3.73 -1.77
C ASP A 63 -0.86 2.42 -2.43
N ILE A 64 -0.11 1.37 -2.10
CA ILE A 64 -0.23 0.06 -2.71
C ILE A 64 -1.06 -0.83 -1.80
N ALA A 65 -2.07 -1.51 -2.36
CA ALA A 65 -2.87 -2.48 -1.60
C ALA A 65 -1.97 -3.57 -0.98
N GLY A 66 -2.07 -3.71 0.34
CA GLY A 66 -1.31 -4.70 1.13
C GLY A 66 -1.89 -6.12 1.10
N GLN A 67 -2.91 -6.39 0.29
CA GLN A 67 -3.53 -7.72 0.24
C GLN A 67 -2.73 -8.64 -0.71
N PRO A 68 -2.56 -9.94 -0.38
CA PRO A 68 -1.80 -10.88 -1.20
C PRO A 68 -2.29 -10.96 -2.66
N GLN A 69 -3.59 -10.76 -2.89
CA GLN A 69 -4.25 -10.80 -4.20
C GLN A 69 -3.68 -9.79 -5.22
N PHE A 70 -2.99 -8.74 -4.76
CA PHE A 70 -2.39 -7.71 -5.63
C PHE A 70 -0.88 -7.91 -5.89
N GLN A 71 -0.28 -9.02 -5.48
CA GLN A 71 1.17 -9.24 -5.56
C GLN A 71 1.75 -9.09 -6.97
N SER A 72 1.06 -9.59 -7.99
CA SER A 72 1.47 -9.46 -9.40
C SER A 72 1.49 -8.00 -9.88
N LEU A 73 0.65 -7.15 -9.30
CA LEU A 73 0.56 -5.73 -9.64
C LEU A 73 1.66 -4.91 -8.95
N ARG A 74 2.11 -5.32 -7.75
CA ARG A 74 3.10 -4.59 -6.94
C ARG A 74 4.47 -4.44 -7.61
N LYS A 75 4.90 -5.45 -8.40
CA LYS A 75 6.20 -5.43 -9.10
C LYS A 75 6.41 -4.15 -9.90
N ARG A 76 5.40 -3.72 -10.68
CA ARG A 76 5.48 -2.50 -11.52
C ARG A 76 5.53 -1.21 -10.71
N TYR A 77 5.00 -1.22 -9.49
CA TYR A 77 4.97 -0.01 -8.66
C TYR A 77 6.24 0.18 -7.84
N TYR A 78 6.96 -0.89 -7.53
CA TYR A 78 8.27 -0.84 -6.89
C TYR A 78 9.36 -0.25 -7.78
N GLU A 79 9.26 -0.44 -9.08
CA GLU A 79 10.25 0.05 -10.03
C GLU A 79 10.35 1.58 -9.98
N GLY A 80 11.57 2.10 -9.80
CA GLY A 80 11.86 3.53 -9.72
C GLY A 80 11.39 4.24 -8.46
N CYS A 81 11.03 3.53 -7.38
CA CYS A 81 10.79 4.18 -6.08
C CYS A 81 12.12 4.76 -5.53
N SER A 82 12.12 6.05 -5.19
CA SER A 82 13.24 6.73 -4.54
C SER A 82 13.24 6.56 -3.02
N GLY A 83 12.09 6.20 -2.45
CA GLY A 83 11.92 5.97 -1.02
C GLY A 83 10.82 4.97 -0.72
N LEU A 84 10.97 4.25 0.39
CA LEU A 84 9.99 3.29 0.89
C LEU A 84 9.53 3.65 2.30
N ILE A 85 8.24 3.48 2.55
CA ILE A 85 7.66 3.54 3.89
C ILE A 85 6.99 2.19 4.16
N LEU A 86 7.57 1.41 5.06
CA LEU A 86 6.98 0.18 5.56
C LEU A 86 6.15 0.48 6.80
N ALA A 87 4.85 0.23 6.75
CA ALA A 87 3.96 0.42 7.89
C ALA A 87 3.50 -0.92 8.46
N TYR A 88 3.56 -1.05 9.78
CA TYR A 88 2.88 -2.08 10.55
C TYR A 88 2.05 -1.42 11.66
N SER A 89 1.17 -2.17 12.33
CA SER A 89 0.36 -1.66 13.43
C SER A 89 0.94 -2.09 14.77
N VAL A 90 1.15 -1.15 15.70
CA VAL A 90 1.77 -1.45 17.01
C VAL A 90 0.89 -2.33 17.92
N VAL A 91 -0.38 -2.51 17.56
CA VAL A 91 -1.33 -3.40 18.26
C VAL A 91 -1.63 -4.68 17.48
N ASP A 92 -0.85 -4.98 16.44
CA ASP A 92 -1.03 -6.14 15.57
C ASP A 92 0.32 -6.81 15.30
N ARG A 93 0.65 -7.81 16.13
CA ARG A 93 1.91 -8.57 16.07
C ARG A 93 2.12 -9.26 14.73
N GLU A 94 1.06 -9.80 14.14
CA GLU A 94 1.15 -10.48 12.84
C GLU A 94 1.63 -9.51 11.75
N SER A 95 1.11 -8.27 11.75
CA SER A 95 1.56 -7.24 10.81
C SER A 95 3.03 -6.86 10.95
N PHE A 96 3.58 -6.95 12.17
CA PHE A 96 5.00 -6.72 12.44
C PHE A 96 5.86 -7.88 11.97
N ASP A 97 5.45 -9.12 12.25
CA ASP A 97 6.19 -10.31 11.80
C ASP A 97 6.23 -10.39 10.27
N ASN A 98 5.13 -10.03 9.61
CA ASN A 98 5.04 -9.94 8.15
C ASN A 98 5.85 -8.79 7.55
N ALA A 99 6.25 -7.78 8.32
CA ALA A 99 7.03 -6.64 7.84
C ALA A 99 8.35 -7.09 7.17
N SER A 100 8.98 -8.15 7.68
CA SER A 100 10.16 -8.76 7.09
C SER A 100 9.91 -9.31 5.67
N LYS A 101 8.76 -9.94 5.45
CA LYS A 101 8.36 -10.50 4.16
C LYS A 101 8.16 -9.40 3.13
N TRP A 102 7.59 -8.25 3.54
CA TRP A 102 7.43 -7.08 2.68
C TRP A 102 8.76 -6.50 2.21
N LEU A 103 9.76 -6.43 3.09
CA LEU A 103 11.10 -5.97 2.73
C LEU A 103 11.81 -6.93 1.77
N VAL A 104 11.70 -8.24 2.02
CA VAL A 104 12.24 -9.28 1.13
C VAL A 104 11.57 -9.22 -0.24
N GLU A 105 10.25 -9.07 -0.29
CA GLU A 105 9.50 -8.91 -1.53
C GLU A 105 9.98 -7.66 -2.30
N ALA A 106 10.05 -6.50 -1.63
CA ALA A 106 10.51 -5.26 -2.26
C ALA A 106 11.94 -5.38 -2.80
N LYS A 107 12.86 -6.00 -2.04
CA LYS A 107 14.24 -6.23 -2.47
C LYS A 107 14.33 -7.19 -3.66
N GLY A 108 13.43 -8.18 -3.76
CA GLY A 108 13.34 -9.08 -4.90
C GLY A 108 12.93 -8.41 -6.22
N PHE A 109 12.36 -7.20 -6.16
CA PHE A 109 11.91 -6.45 -7.32
C PHE A 109 12.74 -5.20 -7.63
N MET A 110 13.70 -4.84 -6.78
CA MET A 110 14.52 -3.63 -6.93
C MET A 110 16.02 -3.99 -6.92
N GLU A 111 16.74 -3.54 -7.94
CA GLU A 111 18.21 -3.68 -8.00
C GLU A 111 18.86 -2.85 -6.86
N ASP A 112 18.59 -1.54 -6.87
CA ASP A 112 18.99 -0.61 -5.81
C ASP A 112 17.86 -0.45 -4.78
N PHE A 113 18.17 -0.70 -3.51
CA PHE A 113 17.18 -0.57 -2.44
C PHE A 113 17.14 0.88 -1.94
N PRO A 114 16.00 1.57 -2.02
CA PRO A 114 15.91 3.00 -1.71
C PRO A 114 15.89 3.26 -0.20
N ALA A 115 16.05 4.53 0.18
CA ALA A 115 15.93 4.97 1.57
C ALA A 115 14.61 4.49 2.20
N LEU A 116 14.69 3.99 3.43
CA LEU A 116 13.58 3.31 4.10
C LEU A 116 13.17 4.02 5.39
N ILE A 117 11.87 4.24 5.57
CA ILE A 117 11.29 4.52 6.89
C ILE A 117 10.43 3.33 7.30
N ILE A 118 10.66 2.82 8.51
CA ILE A 118 9.80 1.82 9.13
C ILE A 118 8.89 2.55 10.13
N VAL A 119 7.59 2.33 9.98
CA VAL A 119 6.54 3.03 10.71
C VAL A 119 5.73 2.05 11.57
N GLY A 120 5.82 2.22 12.88
CA GLY A 120 4.86 1.63 13.81
C GLY A 120 3.64 2.53 13.94
N ASN A 121 2.55 2.21 13.24
CA ASN A 121 1.33 3.03 13.23
C ASN A 121 0.35 2.61 14.33
N LYS A 122 -0.63 3.48 14.63
CA LYS A 122 -1.70 3.29 15.62
C LYS A 122 -1.24 3.32 17.07
N ILE A 123 -0.23 4.16 17.39
CA ILE A 123 0.22 4.33 18.78
C ILE A 123 -0.87 4.83 19.73
N ASP A 124 -1.89 5.50 19.20
CA ASP A 124 -3.08 5.90 19.95
C ASP A 124 -3.86 4.71 20.55
N LEU A 125 -3.72 3.51 19.97
CA LEU A 125 -4.39 2.30 20.46
C LEU A 125 -3.55 1.54 21.51
N ARG A 126 -2.27 1.91 21.72
CA ARG A 126 -1.34 1.16 22.56
C ARG A 126 -1.84 1.02 24.01
N SER A 127 -2.48 2.05 24.56
CA SER A 127 -2.99 2.00 25.94
C SER A 127 -4.22 1.11 26.14
N TYR A 128 -4.91 0.74 25.05
CA TYR A 128 -6.18 -0.01 25.08
C TYR A 128 -6.02 -1.50 24.78
N HIS A 129 -4.82 -1.96 24.42
CA HIS A 129 -4.55 -3.35 24.06
C HIS A 129 -3.73 -4.08 25.14
N PRO A 130 -3.84 -5.42 25.24
CA PRO A 130 -3.02 -6.21 26.13
C PRO A 130 -1.52 -6.05 25.82
N LYS A 131 -0.70 -5.85 26.86
CA LYS A 131 0.75 -5.62 26.73
C LYS A 131 1.49 -6.71 25.96
N GLU A 132 1.00 -7.95 26.03
CA GLU A 132 1.57 -9.12 25.35
C GLU A 132 1.44 -9.12 23.83
N ASN A 133 0.47 -8.37 23.27
CA ASN A 133 0.22 -8.31 21.82
C ASN A 133 0.66 -6.98 21.18
N ILE A 134 1.26 -6.09 21.98
CA ILE A 134 1.75 -4.79 21.53
C ILE A 134 3.22 -4.91 21.16
N ILE A 135 3.60 -4.26 20.06
CA ILE A 135 5.00 -4.10 19.67
C ILE A 135 5.58 -2.90 20.43
N THR A 136 6.69 -3.10 21.13
CA THR A 136 7.38 -2.01 21.84
C THR A 136 8.19 -1.15 20.89
N TYR A 137 8.54 0.05 21.35
CA TYR A 137 9.40 0.95 20.59
C TYR A 137 10.78 0.31 20.35
N GLU A 138 11.31 -0.38 21.36
CA GLU A 138 12.60 -1.07 21.30
C GLU A 138 12.61 -2.19 20.28
N GLU A 139 11.54 -2.99 20.19
CA GLU A 139 11.40 -4.07 19.20
C GLU A 139 11.41 -3.49 17.77
N GLY A 140 10.66 -2.40 17.52
CA GLY A 140 10.63 -1.73 16.21
C GLY A 140 11.98 -1.11 15.83
N LEU A 141 12.68 -0.54 16.82
CA LEU A 141 14.01 0.04 16.63
C LEU A 141 15.05 -1.04 16.32
N GLU A 142 15.06 -2.15 17.07
CA GLU A 142 15.99 -3.26 16.86
C GLU A 142 15.75 -3.92 15.49
N PHE A 143 14.48 -4.14 15.13
CA PHE A 143 14.10 -4.61 13.79
C PHE A 143 14.68 -3.72 12.69
N THR A 144 14.54 -2.40 12.83
CA THR A 144 15.03 -1.44 11.85
C THR A 144 16.56 -1.44 11.75
N LYS A 145 17.29 -1.48 12.87
CA LYS A 145 18.75 -1.58 12.90
C LYS A 145 19.24 -2.83 12.18
N LYS A 146 18.66 -4.00 12.50
CA LYS A 146 19.00 -5.28 11.85
C LYS A 146 18.81 -5.24 10.33
N PHE A 147 17.74 -4.60 9.85
CA PHE A 147 17.49 -4.48 8.41
C PHE A 147 18.40 -3.46 7.73
N SER A 148 18.69 -2.34 8.38
CA SER A 148 19.63 -1.33 7.86
C SER A 148 21.01 -1.94 7.61
N GLU A 149 21.52 -2.70 8.58
CA GLU A 149 22.82 -3.40 8.48
C GLU A 149 22.82 -4.46 7.39
N ARG A 150 21.77 -5.31 7.32
CA ARG A 150 21.69 -6.39 6.33
C ARG A 150 21.53 -5.91 4.90
N LEU A 151 20.78 -4.84 4.68
CA LEU A 151 20.51 -4.29 3.36
C LEU A 151 21.50 -3.19 2.97
N ASN A 152 22.44 -2.83 3.87
CA ASN A 152 23.37 -1.71 3.70
C ASN A 152 22.66 -0.43 3.21
N THR A 153 21.48 -0.15 3.76
CA THR A 153 20.61 0.94 3.32
C THR A 153 20.21 1.78 4.53
N PRO A 154 20.18 3.13 4.43
CA PRO A 154 19.70 3.98 5.50
C PRO A 154 18.23 3.66 5.82
N ALA A 155 17.97 3.23 7.06
CA ALA A 155 16.63 2.94 7.54
C ALA A 155 16.35 3.63 8.88
N ILE A 156 15.22 4.32 9.01
CA ILE A 156 14.85 5.01 10.25
C ILE A 156 13.52 4.48 10.78
N PHE A 157 13.48 4.20 12.08
CA PHE A 157 12.26 3.83 12.77
C PHE A 157 11.52 5.05 13.31
N ILE A 158 10.21 5.11 13.13
CA ILE A 158 9.34 6.16 13.65
C ILE A 158 7.99 5.57 14.03
N GLU A 159 7.52 5.88 15.23
CA GLU A 159 6.15 5.57 15.64
C GLU A 159 5.19 6.70 15.25
N THR A 160 4.02 6.36 14.72
CA THR A 160 3.05 7.34 14.22
C THR A 160 1.62 7.01 14.64
N SER A 161 0.77 8.04 14.63
CA SER A 161 -0.68 7.87 14.66
C SER A 161 -1.29 8.64 13.49
N ALA A 162 -1.87 7.91 12.54
CA ALA A 162 -2.66 8.53 11.47
C ALA A 162 -3.94 9.21 11.98
N LEU A 163 -4.44 8.84 13.17
CA LEU A 163 -5.60 9.45 13.80
C LEU A 163 -5.24 10.86 14.32
N THR A 164 -4.26 10.94 15.23
CA THR A 164 -3.84 12.22 15.83
C THR A 164 -3.05 13.07 14.84
N GLY A 165 -2.24 12.44 13.99
CA GLY A 165 -1.25 13.08 13.12
C GLY A 165 0.16 13.07 13.66
N GLU A 166 0.35 12.47 14.84
CA GLU A 166 1.64 12.41 15.49
C GLU A 166 2.69 11.73 14.60
N ASN A 167 3.83 12.41 14.45
CA ASN A 167 5.00 11.97 13.69
C ASN A 167 4.80 11.68 12.19
N ILE A 168 3.61 11.93 11.62
CA ILE A 168 3.36 11.70 10.18
C ILE A 168 4.22 12.63 9.33
N ASP A 169 4.17 13.95 9.54
CA ASP A 169 5.00 14.90 8.79
C ASP A 169 6.50 14.64 9.00
N ARG A 170 6.88 14.26 10.22
CA ARG A 170 8.27 13.92 10.58
C ARG A 170 8.77 12.70 9.79
N ALA A 171 7.92 11.71 9.54
CA ALA A 171 8.30 10.54 8.76
C ALA A 171 8.58 10.88 7.30
N PHE A 172 7.72 11.68 6.67
CA PHE A 172 7.93 12.12 5.28
C PHE A 172 9.09 13.12 5.15
N ASP A 173 9.28 14.02 6.12
CA ASP A 173 10.43 14.96 6.13
C ASP A 173 11.75 14.20 6.23
N LYS A 174 11.86 13.25 7.17
CA LYS A 174 13.07 12.43 7.30
C LYS A 174 13.35 11.61 6.04
N LEU A 175 12.34 11.00 5.44
CA LEU A 175 12.52 10.28 4.17
C LEU A 175 12.99 11.22 3.06
N THR A 176 12.40 12.41 2.96
CA THR A 176 12.78 13.41 1.95
C THR A 176 14.24 13.84 2.09
N ARG A 177 14.71 14.06 3.33
CA ARG A 177 16.12 14.35 3.61
C ARG A 177 17.04 13.23 3.14
N LEU A 178 16.71 11.98 3.48
CA LEU A 178 17.51 10.82 3.05
C LEU A 178 17.58 10.66 1.53
N MET A 179 16.50 11.00 0.82
CA MET A 179 16.47 10.94 -0.65
C MET A 179 17.28 12.06 -1.32
N ILE A 180 17.38 13.24 -0.68
CA ILE A 180 18.13 14.39 -1.21
C ILE A 180 19.61 14.28 -0.86
N ASN A 181 19.92 13.93 0.39
CA ASN A 181 21.28 13.77 0.87
C ASN A 181 21.41 12.48 1.71
N PRO A 182 21.86 11.37 1.10
CA PRO A 182 22.06 10.12 1.81
C PRO A 182 23.05 10.20 2.98
N GLU A 183 23.98 11.17 2.96
CA GLU A 183 24.97 11.40 4.03
C GLU A 183 24.35 11.94 5.33
N ASP A 184 23.15 12.53 5.27
CA ASP A 184 22.45 13.04 6.45
C ASP A 184 21.97 11.92 7.40
N TYR A 185 22.08 10.66 6.99
CA TYR A 185 21.64 9.50 7.77
C TYR A 185 22.25 9.45 9.18
N GLN A 186 23.54 9.74 9.33
CA GLN A 186 24.19 9.75 10.65
C GLN A 186 23.62 10.85 11.55
N THR A 187 23.49 12.07 11.02
CA THR A 187 22.93 13.23 11.75
C THR A 187 21.49 12.99 12.19
N ILE A 188 20.65 12.41 11.33
CA ILE A 188 19.23 12.17 11.63
C ILE A 188 19.06 11.07 12.70
N THR A 189 19.97 10.09 12.74
CA THR A 189 19.94 8.98 13.69
C THR A 189 20.40 9.44 15.08
N THR A 190 21.49 10.20 15.18
CA THR A 190 22.00 10.74 16.46
C THR A 190 21.00 11.67 17.16
N MET A 191 20.22 12.46 16.40
CA MET A 191 19.16 13.30 16.97
C MET A 191 17.94 12.53 17.50
N HIS A 192 17.77 11.26 17.13
CA HIS A 192 16.68 10.42 17.64
C HIS A 192 16.99 9.91 19.05
N GLU A 193 18.24 9.54 19.34
CA GLU A 193 18.65 8.96 20.63
C GLU A 193 18.56 9.94 21.81
N VAL A 194 18.69 11.25 21.56
CA VAL A 194 18.67 12.29 22.62
C VAL A 194 17.26 12.58 23.17
N ARG A 195 16.17 12.25 22.44
CA ARG A 195 14.80 12.65 22.81
C ARG A 195 13.99 11.61 23.59
N VAL A 196 14.49 10.38 23.76
CA VAL A 196 13.75 9.28 24.43
C VAL A 196 14.06 9.19 25.93
N GLY A 197 15.08 9.90 26.43
CA GLY A 197 15.60 9.76 27.78
C GLY A 197 15.06 10.74 28.84
N THR A 198 13.75 11.00 28.93
CA THR A 198 13.14 11.61 30.15
C THR A 198 11.63 11.42 30.14
N ALA A 199 11.11 10.39 30.82
CA ALA A 199 9.74 10.34 31.31
C ALA A 199 9.66 9.44 32.55
N GLU A 200 9.13 10.01 33.62
CA GLU A 200 9.26 9.62 35.02
C GLU A 200 8.47 8.36 35.40
N GLN A 201 9.07 7.54 36.25
CA GLN A 201 8.40 6.51 37.05
C GLN A 201 7.85 7.15 38.33
N SER A 202 6.57 6.96 38.61
CA SER A 202 5.99 7.20 39.94
C SER A 202 5.11 6.02 40.34
N GLN A 203 5.60 5.25 41.33
CA GLN A 203 4.80 4.36 42.18
C GLN A 203 3.88 5.19 43.11
N PRO A 204 2.94 4.55 43.81
CA PRO A 204 3.16 4.51 45.25
C PRO A 204 2.85 3.17 45.94
N SER A 205 3.35 3.14 47.16
CA SER A 205 3.55 2.09 48.15
C SER A 205 2.35 1.75 49.04
N ALA A 206 2.28 0.46 49.38
CA ALA A 206 1.94 -0.27 50.62
C ALA A 206 1.29 0.38 51.87
N SER A 207 0.72 -0.55 52.68
CA SER A 207 0.42 -0.56 54.13
C SER A 207 -1.05 -0.24 54.51
N SER A 208 -1.74 -0.87 55.48
CA SER A 208 -1.42 -1.91 56.48
C SER A 208 -2.71 -2.34 57.22
N SER A 209 -2.76 -3.59 57.72
CA SER A 209 -3.22 -4.09 59.05
C SER A 209 -4.63 -3.66 59.61
N LEU A 210 -5.41 -4.38 60.43
CA LEU A 210 -5.25 -5.35 61.53
C LEU A 210 -6.55 -6.18 61.69
N THR A 211 -6.43 -7.40 62.21
CA THR A 211 -7.48 -8.17 62.91
C THR A 211 -7.70 -7.65 64.35
N PRO A 212 -8.80 -8.01 65.04
CA PRO A 212 -8.67 -9.10 66.01
C PRO A 212 -9.91 -10.01 66.17
N THR A 213 -9.64 -11.14 66.82
CA THR A 213 -10.53 -12.25 67.17
C THR A 213 -11.03 -12.12 68.63
N ILE A 214 -12.19 -12.73 68.96
CA ILE A 214 -12.53 -13.54 70.18
C ILE A 214 -13.91 -13.23 70.82
N SER A 215 -14.79 -14.24 70.69
CA SER A 215 -15.61 -14.95 71.71
C SER A 215 -16.81 -14.34 72.46
N SER A 216 -17.95 -14.98 72.19
CA SER A 216 -19.08 -15.45 73.04
C SER A 216 -19.37 -14.83 74.42
N SER A 217 -20.62 -14.40 74.60
CA SER A 217 -21.58 -14.99 75.58
C SER A 217 -22.96 -14.31 75.45
N GLN A 218 -24.02 -15.12 75.41
CA GLN A 218 -25.43 -14.68 75.51
C GLN A 218 -25.82 -14.49 76.99
N PRO A 219 -26.93 -13.77 77.24
CA PRO A 219 -28.07 -14.46 77.85
C PRO A 219 -29.40 -14.23 77.11
N VAL A 220 -30.28 -15.19 77.35
CA VAL A 220 -31.61 -15.43 76.79
C VAL A 220 -32.64 -14.41 77.27
N ILE A 221 -33.45 -13.84 76.35
CA ILE A 221 -34.79 -13.30 76.63
C ILE A 221 -35.73 -13.65 75.46
N GLU A 222 -36.84 -14.30 75.84
CA GLU A 222 -38.10 -14.67 75.19
C GLU A 222 -38.42 -14.26 73.73
N MET A 223 -38.92 -15.26 72.99
CA MET A 223 -39.65 -15.14 71.72
C MET A 223 -41.06 -14.55 71.91
N PRO A 224 -41.51 -13.63 71.04
CA PRO A 224 -42.91 -13.61 70.62
C PRO A 224 -43.10 -14.54 69.42
N SER A 225 -44.22 -15.24 69.40
CA SER A 225 -44.71 -16.06 68.29
C SER A 225 -44.87 -15.22 67.02
N VAL A 226 -44.06 -15.53 66.00
CA VAL A 226 -44.19 -14.94 64.66
C VAL A 226 -45.41 -15.55 63.97
N GLU A 227 -46.30 -14.69 63.50
CA GLU A 227 -47.51 -15.04 62.77
C GLU A 227 -47.16 -15.77 61.47
N GLU A 228 -47.75 -16.95 61.28
CA GLU A 228 -47.63 -17.84 60.12
C GLU A 228 -47.94 -17.17 58.76
N SER A 229 -48.56 -15.98 58.78
CA SER A 229 -48.95 -15.19 57.61
C SER A 229 -47.81 -14.39 56.98
N VAL A 230 -46.81 -13.95 57.76
CA VAL A 230 -45.70 -13.12 57.28
C VAL A 230 -44.64 -13.99 56.58
N ILE A 231 -44.41 -15.20 57.10
CA ILE A 231 -43.47 -16.18 56.54
C ILE A 231 -43.93 -16.67 55.16
N ALA A 232 -45.25 -16.87 54.98
CA ALA A 232 -45.82 -17.29 53.69
C ALA A 232 -45.69 -16.21 52.59
N GLN A 233 -45.75 -14.93 52.95
CA GLN A 233 -45.52 -13.82 52.00
C GLN A 233 -44.05 -13.66 51.65
N GLU A 234 -43.13 -13.87 52.60
CA GLU A 234 -41.69 -13.85 52.34
C GLU A 234 -41.25 -15.01 51.41
N ASP A 235 -41.84 -16.20 51.54
CA ASP A 235 -41.59 -17.33 50.65
C ASP A 235 -42.08 -17.10 49.21
N GLU A 236 -43.24 -16.45 49.04
CA GLU A 236 -43.78 -16.09 47.72
C GLU A 236 -42.92 -15.02 47.02
N VAL A 237 -42.41 -14.05 47.80
CA VAL A 237 -41.45 -13.05 47.33
C VAL A 237 -40.12 -13.71 46.96
N ALA A 238 -39.62 -14.66 47.75
CA ALA A 238 -38.39 -15.39 47.43
C ALA A 238 -38.53 -16.22 46.13
N LEU A 239 -39.68 -16.85 45.91
CA LEU A 239 -39.96 -17.62 44.70
C LEU A 239 -40.02 -16.73 43.45
N THR A 240 -40.72 -15.59 43.54
CA THR A 240 -40.80 -14.61 42.44
C THR A 240 -39.46 -13.96 42.15
N MET A 241 -38.66 -13.66 43.18
CA MET A 241 -37.31 -13.09 43.03
C MET A 241 -36.35 -14.09 42.37
N THR A 242 -36.47 -15.38 42.69
CA THR A 242 -35.71 -16.46 42.04
C THR A 242 -36.07 -16.59 40.56
N HIS A 243 -37.37 -16.56 40.23
CA HIS A 243 -37.84 -16.60 38.84
C HIS A 243 -37.39 -15.34 38.05
N LEU A 244 -37.33 -14.18 38.69
CA LEU A 244 -36.86 -12.94 38.07
C LEU A 244 -35.35 -12.97 37.79
N ILE A 245 -34.55 -13.59 38.66
CA ILE A 245 -33.12 -13.84 38.43
C ILE A 245 -32.92 -14.80 37.25
N GLU A 246 -33.72 -15.88 37.19
CA GLU A 246 -33.68 -16.84 36.08
C GLU A 246 -34.02 -16.18 34.74
N LEU A 247 -35.09 -15.37 34.70
CA LEU A 247 -35.49 -14.64 33.50
C LEU A 247 -34.45 -13.59 33.07
N ARG A 248 -33.82 -12.87 34.02
CA ARG A 248 -32.71 -11.96 33.71
C ARG A 248 -31.50 -12.71 33.16
N GLY A 249 -31.21 -13.91 33.68
CA GLY A 249 -30.16 -14.78 33.15
C GLY A 249 -30.43 -15.21 31.71
N LYS A 250 -31.67 -15.66 31.43
CA LYS A 250 -32.11 -16.02 30.08
C LYS A 250 -32.08 -14.82 29.11
N LEU A 251 -32.52 -13.65 29.56
CA LEU A 251 -32.48 -12.41 28.76
C LEU A 251 -31.05 -12.05 28.39
N LYS A 252 -30.13 -12.03 29.37
CA LYS A 252 -28.73 -11.70 29.13
C LYS A 252 -28.07 -12.65 28.13
N LYS A 253 -28.36 -13.95 28.24
CA LYS A 253 -27.86 -14.95 27.30
C LYS A 253 -28.41 -14.75 25.89
N ALA A 254 -29.70 -14.45 25.76
CA ALA A 254 -30.32 -14.15 24.46
C ALA A 254 -29.75 -12.86 23.83
N GLU A 255 -29.45 -11.84 24.63
CA GLU A 255 -28.81 -10.60 24.16
C GLU A 255 -27.36 -10.83 23.69
N GLU A 256 -26.60 -11.66 24.40
CA GLU A 256 -25.25 -12.07 23.98
C GLU A 256 -25.28 -12.87 22.66
N GLU A 257 -26.16 -13.86 22.54
CA GLU A 257 -26.35 -14.64 21.31
C GLU A 257 -26.78 -13.75 20.12
N PHE A 258 -27.68 -12.80 20.35
CA PHE A 258 -28.10 -11.84 19.31
C PHE A 258 -26.94 -10.92 18.88
N ARG A 259 -26.13 -10.46 19.83
CA ARG A 259 -24.98 -9.59 19.56
C ARG A 259 -23.94 -10.32 18.71
N ASP A 260 -23.63 -11.56 19.04
CA ASP A 260 -22.67 -12.38 18.29
C ASP A 260 -23.17 -12.66 16.87
N TYR A 261 -24.46 -13.01 16.73
CA TYR A 261 -25.08 -13.19 15.42
C TYR A 261 -25.06 -11.91 14.57
N SER A 262 -25.37 -10.76 15.17
CA SER A 262 -25.33 -9.47 14.49
C SER A 262 -23.92 -9.14 14.00
N LEU A 263 -22.90 -9.37 14.83
CA LEU A 263 -21.50 -9.16 14.47
C LEU A 263 -21.06 -10.10 13.34
N GLU A 264 -21.49 -11.36 13.38
CA GLU A 264 -21.20 -12.34 12.33
C GLU A 264 -21.82 -11.92 10.99
N VAL A 265 -23.09 -11.48 10.99
CA VAL A 265 -23.80 -11.01 9.79
C VAL A 265 -23.15 -9.75 9.23
N GLU A 266 -22.80 -8.78 10.07
CA GLU A 266 -22.10 -7.57 9.62
C GLU A 266 -20.74 -7.91 8.99
N THR A 267 -19.98 -8.83 9.60
CA THR A 267 -18.69 -9.28 9.08
C THR A 267 -18.85 -9.96 7.72
N LYS A 268 -19.86 -10.83 7.57
CA LYS A 268 -20.18 -11.48 6.28
C LYS A 268 -20.61 -10.46 5.22
N LEU A 269 -21.44 -9.47 5.56
CA LEU A 269 -21.83 -8.40 4.64
C LEU A 269 -20.63 -7.56 4.19
N LEU A 270 -19.72 -7.26 5.10
CA LEU A 270 -18.53 -6.46 4.82
C LEU A 270 -17.58 -7.21 3.87
N THR A 271 -17.36 -8.50 4.10
CA THR A 271 -16.56 -9.35 3.21
C THR A 271 -17.20 -9.50 1.82
N LEU A 272 -18.53 -9.65 1.74
CA LEU A 272 -19.25 -9.71 0.47
C LEU A 272 -19.16 -8.39 -0.31
N ARG A 273 -19.39 -7.26 0.37
CA ARG A 273 -19.29 -5.92 -0.23
C ARG A 273 -17.89 -5.66 -0.78
N ASN A 274 -16.85 -6.02 -0.02
CA ASN A 274 -15.47 -5.93 -0.48
C ASN A 274 -15.24 -6.80 -1.72
N THR A 275 -15.71 -8.04 -1.72
CA THR A 275 -15.56 -8.97 -2.86
C THR A 275 -16.22 -8.44 -4.13
N VAL A 276 -17.46 -7.95 -4.03
CA VAL A 276 -18.20 -7.37 -5.17
C VAL A 276 -17.45 -6.14 -5.70
N HIS A 277 -16.96 -5.28 -4.81
CA HIS A 277 -16.29 -4.06 -5.21
C HIS A 277 -14.92 -4.32 -5.88
N VAL A 278 -14.13 -5.27 -5.36
CA VAL A 278 -12.88 -5.74 -5.98
C VAL A 278 -13.15 -6.26 -7.39
N LYS A 279 -14.15 -7.15 -7.54
CA LYS A 279 -14.51 -7.72 -8.85
C LYS A 279 -14.94 -6.63 -9.84
N LYS A 280 -15.66 -5.60 -9.38
CA LYS A 280 -16.08 -4.48 -10.21
C LYS A 280 -14.87 -3.68 -10.73
N ILE A 281 -13.90 -3.36 -9.88
CA ILE A 281 -12.71 -2.60 -10.27
C ILE A 281 -11.82 -3.43 -11.21
N MET A 282 -11.63 -4.72 -10.92
CA MET A 282 -10.91 -5.61 -11.83
C MET A 282 -11.58 -5.67 -13.21
N TYR A 283 -12.91 -5.72 -13.25
CA TYR A 283 -13.66 -5.71 -14.51
C TYR A 283 -13.46 -4.40 -15.27
N GLU A 284 -13.54 -3.25 -14.60
CA GLU A 284 -13.32 -1.94 -15.20
C GLU A 284 -11.89 -1.80 -15.76
N HIS A 285 -10.88 -2.23 -15.00
CA HIS A 285 -9.49 -2.22 -15.45
C HIS A 285 -9.25 -3.14 -16.65
N LEU A 286 -9.78 -4.36 -16.61
CA LEU A 286 -9.65 -5.30 -17.73
C LEU A 286 -10.34 -4.77 -18.99
N ARG A 287 -11.48 -4.10 -18.83
CA ARG A 287 -12.21 -3.45 -19.92
C ARG A 287 -11.40 -2.31 -20.55
N GLU A 288 -10.74 -1.50 -19.72
CA GLU A 288 -9.86 -0.42 -20.19
C GLU A 288 -8.65 -0.99 -20.96
N GLN A 289 -8.01 -2.04 -20.44
CA GLN A 289 -6.94 -2.74 -21.15
C GLN A 289 -7.39 -3.30 -22.50
N LEU A 290 -8.55 -3.97 -22.55
CA LEU A 290 -9.14 -4.46 -23.80
C LEU A 290 -9.39 -3.33 -24.80
N THR A 291 -9.78 -2.14 -24.33
CA THR A 291 -10.02 -0.99 -25.18
C THR A 291 -8.70 -0.44 -25.73
N GLN A 292 -7.67 -0.33 -24.88
CA GLN A 292 -6.35 0.11 -25.30
C GLN A 292 -5.73 -0.86 -26.32
N THR A 293 -5.74 -2.17 -26.05
CA THR A 293 -5.20 -3.17 -26.97
C THR A 293 -5.95 -3.15 -28.31
N ARG A 294 -7.27 -2.93 -28.31
CA ARG A 294 -8.04 -2.74 -29.56
C ARG A 294 -7.60 -1.49 -30.32
N GLN A 295 -7.33 -0.39 -29.64
CA GLN A 295 -6.85 0.83 -30.27
C GLN A 295 -5.46 0.63 -30.88
N GLU A 296 -4.54 0.01 -30.14
CA GLU A 296 -3.18 -0.32 -30.63
C GLU A 296 -3.24 -1.23 -31.87
N TRP A 297 -4.15 -2.19 -31.89
CA TRP A 297 -4.38 -3.04 -33.07
C TRP A 297 -4.92 -2.27 -34.27
N ALA A 298 -5.86 -1.36 -34.05
CA ALA A 298 -6.40 -0.51 -35.11
C ALA A 298 -5.31 0.39 -35.70
N ASP A 299 -4.53 1.05 -34.85
CA ASP A 299 -3.43 1.91 -35.26
C ASP A 299 -2.34 1.13 -36.03
N ALA A 300 -2.00 -0.08 -35.58
CA ALA A 300 -1.06 -0.96 -36.26
C ALA A 300 -1.59 -1.42 -37.64
N TYR A 301 -2.88 -1.71 -37.74
CA TYR A 301 -3.51 -2.08 -39.01
C TYR A 301 -3.48 -0.92 -40.01
N ASP A 302 -3.80 0.30 -39.56
CA ASP A 302 -3.76 1.50 -40.40
C ASP A 302 -2.34 1.79 -40.91
N GLN A 303 -1.32 1.63 -40.04
CA GLN A 303 0.08 1.73 -40.44
C GLN A 303 0.45 0.69 -41.49
N HIS A 304 0.02 -0.57 -41.31
CA HIS A 304 0.28 -1.64 -42.27
C HIS A 304 -0.33 -1.32 -43.64
N VAL A 305 -1.60 -0.87 -43.68
CA VAL A 305 -2.27 -0.49 -44.93
C VAL A 305 -1.53 0.65 -45.64
N LYS A 306 -1.06 1.66 -44.88
CA LYS A 306 -0.30 2.77 -45.44
C LYS A 306 1.05 2.31 -46.03
N LEU A 307 1.79 1.50 -45.29
CA LEU A 307 3.06 0.92 -45.75
C LEU A 307 2.88 0.08 -47.01
N ASP A 308 1.81 -0.69 -47.11
CA ASP A 308 1.53 -1.51 -48.30
C ASP A 308 1.22 -0.64 -49.53
N GLN A 309 0.48 0.45 -49.36
CA GLN A 309 0.26 1.43 -50.44
C GLN A 309 1.55 2.12 -50.88
N GLU A 310 2.38 2.58 -49.95
CA GLU A 310 3.68 3.20 -50.24
C GLU A 310 4.60 2.21 -50.98
N LYS A 311 4.67 0.96 -50.51
CA LYS A 311 5.41 -0.12 -51.17
C LYS A 311 4.92 -0.34 -52.60
N LYS A 312 3.61 -0.40 -52.82
CA LYS A 312 3.02 -0.59 -54.15
C LYS A 312 3.39 0.55 -55.10
N GLN A 313 3.29 1.80 -54.64
CA GLN A 313 3.68 2.97 -55.43
C GLN A 313 5.17 2.97 -55.77
N GLU A 314 6.03 2.59 -54.83
CA GLU A 314 7.48 2.52 -55.06
C GLU A 314 7.84 1.41 -56.06
N ILE A 315 7.19 0.25 -55.97
CA ILE A 315 7.35 -0.82 -56.96
C ILE A 315 6.95 -0.35 -58.35
N GLU A 316 5.81 0.34 -58.48
CA GLU A 316 5.33 0.87 -59.76
C GLU A 316 6.31 1.88 -60.37
N LYS A 317 6.85 2.81 -59.56
CA LYS A 317 7.90 3.74 -59.99
C LYS A 317 9.16 3.02 -60.48
N ARG A 318 9.61 2.00 -59.75
CA ARG A 318 10.80 1.22 -60.12
C ARG A 318 10.58 0.42 -61.40
N LEU A 319 9.41 -0.18 -61.58
CA LEU A 319 9.05 -0.88 -62.82
C LEU A 319 9.02 0.07 -64.02
N ALA A 320 8.45 1.27 -63.86
CA ALA A 320 8.47 2.29 -64.90
C ALA A 320 9.89 2.76 -65.25
N HIS A 321 10.77 2.88 -64.25
CA HIS A 321 12.18 3.20 -64.48
C HIS A 321 12.92 2.08 -65.22
N ILE A 322 12.70 0.81 -64.83
CA ILE A 322 13.26 -0.36 -65.52
C ILE A 322 12.78 -0.43 -66.98
N ALA A 323 11.51 -0.12 -67.24
CA ALA A 323 10.97 -0.07 -68.60
C ALA A 323 11.70 0.96 -69.47
N LYS A 324 11.92 2.18 -68.96
CA LYS A 324 12.70 3.21 -69.67
C LYS A 324 14.11 2.76 -70.00
N ILE A 325 14.79 2.07 -69.08
CA ILE A 325 16.13 1.54 -69.32
C ILE A 325 16.09 0.48 -70.44
N ARG A 326 15.07 -0.39 -70.45
CA ARG A 326 14.90 -1.38 -71.53
C ARG A 326 14.69 -0.72 -72.88
N ASP A 327 13.81 0.29 -72.96
CA ASP A 327 13.56 1.03 -74.20
C ASP A 327 14.85 1.67 -74.74
N GLN A 328 15.67 2.26 -73.86
CA GLN A 328 16.98 2.82 -74.23
C GLN A 328 17.95 1.75 -74.75
N ILE A 329 17.97 0.56 -74.15
CA ILE A 329 18.78 -0.56 -74.63
C ILE A 329 18.32 -0.97 -76.03
N ASP A 330 17.02 -1.12 -76.26
CA ASP A 330 16.46 -1.52 -77.55
C ASP A 330 16.75 -0.48 -78.66
N GLU A 331 16.68 0.82 -78.33
CA GLU A 331 17.09 1.91 -79.24
C GLU A 331 18.58 1.82 -79.61
N ILE A 332 19.45 1.57 -78.63
CA ILE A 332 20.89 1.40 -78.86
C ILE A 332 21.15 0.15 -79.71
N GLU A 333 20.52 -0.99 -79.39
CA GLU A 333 20.68 -2.23 -80.16
C GLU A 333 20.23 -2.08 -81.62
N THR A 334 19.09 -1.42 -81.86
CA THR A 334 18.60 -1.16 -83.23
C THR A 334 19.52 -0.21 -84.00
N SER A 335 20.09 0.80 -83.33
CA SER A 335 21.10 1.68 -83.91
C SER A 335 22.38 0.92 -84.31
N ILE A 336 22.89 0.05 -83.41
CA ILE A 336 24.04 -0.82 -83.68
C ILE A 336 23.76 -1.74 -84.87
N LYS A 337 22.61 -2.43 -84.90
CA LYS A 337 22.22 -3.31 -86.03
C LYS A 337 22.19 -2.55 -87.36
N LYS A 338 21.66 -1.32 -87.39
CA LYS A 338 21.66 -0.47 -88.59
C LYS A 338 23.08 -0.07 -89.02
N GLN A 339 23.96 0.27 -88.08
CA GLN A 339 25.35 0.62 -88.39
C GLN A 339 26.14 -0.58 -88.92
N VAL A 340 25.99 -1.75 -88.30
CA VAL A 340 26.62 -3.00 -88.77
C VAL A 340 26.13 -3.37 -90.17
N SER A 341 24.83 -3.32 -90.44
CA SER A 341 24.28 -3.58 -91.78
C SER A 341 24.83 -2.63 -92.86
N LYS A 342 25.00 -1.33 -92.54
CA LYS A 342 25.63 -0.38 -93.46
C LYS A 342 27.10 -0.69 -93.74
N LEU A 343 27.84 -1.15 -92.73
CA LEU A 343 29.25 -1.54 -92.88
C LEU A 343 29.40 -2.81 -93.72
N ASP A 344 28.51 -3.80 -93.56
CA ASP A 344 28.52 -5.01 -94.37
C ASP A 344 28.13 -4.75 -95.84
N LEU A 345 27.18 -3.84 -96.08
CA LEU A 345 26.83 -3.37 -97.44
C LEU A 345 27.97 -2.60 -98.11
N GLY A 346 28.71 -1.78 -97.36
CA GLY A 346 29.90 -1.08 -97.87
C GLY A 346 31.03 -2.02 -98.26
N LYS A 347 31.28 -3.05 -97.45
CA LYS A 347 32.29 -4.10 -97.77
C LYS A 347 31.91 -4.95 -98.98
N SER A 348 30.62 -5.18 -99.22
CA SER A 348 30.15 -5.93 -100.39
C SER A 348 30.19 -5.11 -101.69
N MET A 349 30.18 -3.77 -101.60
CA MET A 349 30.34 -2.86 -102.75
C MET A 349 31.82 -2.64 -103.11
N ASP A 350 32.75 -2.78 -102.18
CA ASP A 350 34.20 -2.73 -102.43
C ASP A 350 34.78 -4.04 -103.02
N GLN A 351 33.96 -5.10 -103.19
CA GLN A 351 34.37 -6.40 -103.74
C GLN A 351 33.81 -6.71 -105.15
N LEU A 352 33.12 -5.75 -105.78
CA LEU A 352 32.71 -5.76 -107.19
C LEU A 352 33.51 -4.70 -107.95
#